data_AF-A0A096Y1Z8-F1
#
_entry.id   AF-A0A096Y1Z8-F1
#
_cell.length_a   1.000
_cell.length_b   1.000
_cell.length_c   1.000
_cell.angle_alpha   90.00
_cell.angle_beta   90.00
_cell.angle_gamma   90.00
#
_symmetry.space_group_name_H-M   'P 1'
#
loop_
_entity.id
_entity.type
_entity.pdbx_description
1 polymer ?
#
loop_
_entity_poly.entity_id
_entity_poly.type
_entity_poly.pdbx_seq_one_letter_code
_entity_poly.pdbx_strand_id
1 'polypeptide(L)'
;KKRLDLAGPLLAKLFRSLFRRLTQDVYKYLQRCVENNREFNLTLGVKSTTLTNGLKYSLATGNWGDQKKAASSTAGVSQVLNRYTFSSTLSHLRRTNTPIGRDGKIAKPRQLHNSHWG
;
A
#
# COMPACT_ATOMS: atom_id res chain seq x y z
N LYS A 1 -20.75 10.00 2.94
CA LYS A 1 -20.77 9.33 1.61
C LYS A 1 -19.60 8.33 1.54
N LYS A 2 -19.85 7.04 1.28
CA LYS A 2 -18.78 6.03 1.15
C LYS A 2 -18.18 6.11 -0.27
N ARG A 3 -16.89 5.80 -0.41
CA ARG A 3 -16.15 5.79 -1.70
C ARG A 3 -15.34 4.49 -1.81
N LEU A 4 -15.10 4.04 -3.04
CA LEU A 4 -14.26 2.87 -3.32
C LEU A 4 -12.87 3.34 -3.75
N ASP A 5 -11.86 2.94 -2.99
CA ASP A 5 -10.47 3.12 -3.38
C ASP A 5 -10.05 1.96 -4.28
N LEU A 6 -9.92 2.23 -5.58
CA LEU A 6 -9.45 1.27 -6.58
C LEU A 6 -7.90 1.26 -6.64
N ALA A 7 -7.34 0.55 -7.61
CA ALA A 7 -5.89 0.43 -7.79
C ALA A 7 -5.16 1.80 -7.84
N GLY A 8 -5.74 2.81 -8.50
CA GLY A 8 -5.12 4.14 -8.64
C GLY A 8 -4.89 4.86 -7.31
N PRO A 9 -5.94 5.21 -6.55
CA PRO A 9 -5.80 5.86 -5.24
C PRO A 9 -4.93 5.06 -4.25
N LEU A 10 -5.04 3.74 -4.27
CA LEU A 10 -4.21 2.87 -3.45
C LEU A 10 -2.74 3.03 -3.82
N LEU A 11 -2.36 2.76 -5.08
CA LEU A 11 -0.98 2.87 -5.55
C LEU A 11 -0.39 4.26 -5.32
N ALA A 12 -1.16 5.32 -5.54
CA ALA A 12 -0.74 6.69 -5.29
C ALA A 12 -0.37 6.91 -3.81
N LYS A 13 -1.18 6.39 -2.88
CA LYS A 13 -0.90 6.47 -1.43
C LYS A 13 0.39 5.72 -1.07
N LEU A 14 0.58 4.52 -1.61
CA LEU A 14 1.80 3.72 -1.37
C LEU A 14 3.03 4.42 -1.94
N PHE A 15 2.98 4.85 -3.19
CA PHE A 15 4.07 5.55 -3.87
C PHE A 15 4.47 6.81 -3.09
N ARG A 16 3.49 7.64 -2.69
CA ARG A 16 3.75 8.84 -1.89
C ARG A 16 4.51 8.53 -0.60
N SER A 17 4.13 7.45 0.09
CA SER A 17 4.80 7.06 1.35
C SER A 17 6.25 6.60 1.12
N LEU A 18 6.50 5.78 0.10
CA LEU A 18 7.83 5.30 -0.23
C LEU A 18 8.73 6.42 -0.76
N PHE A 19 8.18 7.32 -1.57
CA PHE A 19 8.91 8.47 -2.10
C PHE A 19 9.30 9.44 -0.99
N ARG A 20 8.42 9.71 -0.03
CA ARG A 20 8.76 10.53 1.15
C ARG A 20 9.88 9.91 1.98
N ARG A 21 9.94 8.59 2.08
CA ARG A 21 11.04 7.90 2.75
C ARG A 21 12.35 8.05 1.97
N LEU A 22 12.29 7.93 0.64
CA LEU A 22 13.45 8.15 -0.22
C LEU A 22 14.03 9.56 -0.06
N THR A 23 13.19 10.61 -0.04
CA THR A 23 13.68 11.99 0.14
C THR A 23 14.30 12.20 1.53
N GLN A 24 13.74 11.58 2.58
CA GLN A 24 14.34 11.61 3.92
C GLN A 24 15.68 10.89 3.99
N ASP A 25 15.84 9.77 3.29
CA ASP A 25 17.10 9.02 3.24
C ASP A 25 18.19 9.81 2.49
N VAL A 26 17.85 10.49 1.38
CA VAL A 26 18.76 11.40 0.66
C VAL A 26 19.17 12.58 1.54
N TYR A 27 18.21 13.19 2.25
CA TYR A 27 18.50 14.31 3.15
C TYR A 27 19.50 13.93 4.26
N LYS A 28 19.30 12.77 4.90
CA LYS A 28 20.23 12.26 5.92
C LYS A 28 21.61 11.95 5.36
N TYR A 29 21.68 11.44 4.12
CA TYR A 29 22.96 11.20 3.46
C TYR A 29 23.70 12.52 3.19
N LEU A 30 22.99 13.55 2.70
CA LEU A 30 23.55 14.88 2.49
C LEU A 30 24.09 15.48 3.79
N GLN A 31 23.33 15.40 4.88
CA GLN A 31 23.78 15.89 6.19
C GLN A 31 25.10 15.23 6.63
N ARG A 32 25.22 13.91 6.46
CA ARG A 32 26.46 13.18 6.78
C ARG A 32 27.63 13.54 5.87
N CYS A 33 27.39 13.82 4.59
CA CYS A 33 28.46 14.29 3.69
C CYS A 33 29.01 15.63 4.17
N VAL A 34 28.13 16.56 4.53
CA VAL A 34 28.52 17.88 5.06
C VAL A 34 29.27 17.76 6.38
N GLU A 35 28.77 16.97 7.34
CA GLU A 35 29.41 16.77 8.65
C GLU A 35 30.82 16.16 8.53
N ASN A 36 31.05 15.31 7.54
CA ASN A 36 32.34 14.64 7.33
C ASN A 36 33.24 15.33 6.28
N ASN A 37 32.87 16.53 5.81
CA ASN A 37 33.56 17.24 4.72
C ASN A 37 33.81 16.36 3.48
N ARG A 38 32.86 15.48 3.14
CA ARG A 38 32.90 14.64 1.93
C ARG A 38 32.05 15.25 0.84
N GLU A 39 32.50 15.14 -0.41
CA GLU A 39 31.69 15.52 -1.56
C GLU A 39 30.40 14.70 -1.61
N PHE A 40 29.30 15.40 -1.88
CA PHE A 40 27.99 14.77 -2.04
C PHE A 40 27.88 14.13 -3.41
N ASN A 41 27.72 12.81 -3.46
CA ASN A 41 27.45 12.10 -4.69
C ASN A 41 25.97 11.66 -4.75
N LEU A 42 25.22 12.26 -5.67
CA LEU A 42 23.80 11.97 -5.85
C LEU A 42 23.52 10.49 -6.13
N THR A 43 24.37 9.82 -6.92
CA THR A 43 24.17 8.41 -7.30
C THR A 43 24.28 7.48 -6.09
N LEU A 44 25.14 7.82 -5.12
CA LEU A 44 25.27 7.08 -3.86
C LEU A 44 24.15 7.42 -2.86
N GLY A 45 23.64 8.65 -2.91
CA GLY A 45 22.56 9.10 -2.03
C GLY A 45 21.18 8.53 -2.39
N VAL A 46 20.90 8.37 -3.68
CA VAL A 46 19.60 7.88 -4.16
C VAL A 46 19.55 6.36 -4.18
N LYS A 47 18.86 5.78 -3.20
CA LYS A 47 18.67 4.32 -3.11
C LYS A 47 17.40 3.87 -3.85
N SER A 48 17.56 3.40 -5.09
CA SER A 48 16.47 2.84 -5.91
C SER A 48 15.78 1.62 -5.29
N THR A 49 16.49 0.91 -4.41
CA THR A 49 15.99 -0.27 -3.68
C THR A 49 14.84 0.08 -2.74
N THR A 50 14.78 1.30 -2.20
CA THR A 50 13.69 1.74 -1.31
C THR A 50 12.32 1.69 -2.00
N LEU A 51 12.24 2.15 -3.25
CA LEU A 51 11.02 2.08 -4.04
C LEU A 51 10.75 0.66 -4.55
N THR A 52 11.77 0.04 -5.16
CA THR A 52 11.63 -1.27 -5.81
C THR A 52 11.20 -2.35 -4.83
N ASN A 53 11.91 -2.48 -3.69
CA ASN A 53 11.59 -3.49 -2.69
C ASN A 53 10.30 -3.15 -1.94
N GLY A 54 10.02 -1.87 -1.70
CA GLY A 54 8.79 -1.43 -1.05
C GLY A 54 7.55 -1.81 -1.85
N LEU A 55 7.55 -1.52 -3.16
CA LEU A 55 6.45 -1.90 -4.06
C LEU A 55 6.32 -3.42 -4.18
N LYS A 56 7.44 -4.13 -4.39
CA LYS A 56 7.45 -5.60 -4.47
C LYS A 56 6.86 -6.25 -3.22
N TYR A 57 7.25 -5.78 -2.03
CA TYR A 57 6.76 -6.30 -0.75
C TYR A 57 5.25 -6.07 -0.58
N SER A 58 4.77 -4.84 -0.79
CA SER A 58 3.35 -4.52 -0.61
C SER A 58 2.44 -5.25 -1.59
N LEU A 59 2.89 -5.43 -2.83
CA LEU A 59 2.14 -6.20 -3.84
C LEU A 59 2.17 -7.71 -3.57
N ALA A 60 3.30 -8.26 -3.13
CA ALA A 60 3.43 -9.69 -2.87
C ALA A 60 2.69 -10.15 -1.61
N THR A 61 2.73 -9.34 -0.54
CA THR A 61 2.16 -9.71 0.76
C THR A 61 0.74 -9.20 0.99
N GLY A 62 0.32 -8.19 0.22
CA GLY A 62 -0.93 -7.48 0.45
C GLY A 62 -0.92 -6.55 1.67
N ASN A 63 0.25 -6.32 2.29
CA ASN A 63 0.42 -5.34 3.36
C ASN A 63 0.72 -3.95 2.80
N TRP A 64 -0.24 -3.04 2.94
CA TRP A 64 -0.13 -1.65 2.47
C TRP A 64 0.22 -0.72 3.63
N GLY A 65 1.47 -0.29 3.68
CA GLY A 65 1.98 0.62 4.70
C GLY A 65 3.38 0.24 5.19
N ASP A 66 3.85 0.99 6.18
CA ASP A 66 5.16 0.74 6.78
C ASP A 66 5.09 -0.49 7.68
N GLN A 67 5.98 -1.46 7.47
CA GLN A 67 6.05 -2.71 8.22
C GLN A 67 6.24 -2.45 9.73
N LYS A 68 6.89 -1.33 10.07
CA LYS A 68 7.10 -0.87 11.45
C LYS A 68 5.83 -0.35 12.14
N LYS A 69 4.78 -0.05 11.39
CA LYS A 69 3.47 0.41 11.88
C LYS A 69 2.36 -0.56 11.47
N ALA A 70 2.58 -1.85 11.72
CA ALA A 70 1.69 -2.93 11.33
C ALA A 70 0.22 -2.70 11.78
N ALA A 71 0.01 -2.12 12.97
CA ALA A 71 -1.33 -1.82 13.50
C ALA A 71 -2.14 -0.80 12.67
N SER A 72 -1.48 0.07 11.89
CA SER A 72 -2.16 1.02 10.99
C SER A 72 -2.08 0.61 9.52
N SER A 73 -1.48 -0.55 9.22
CA SER A 73 -1.32 -1.03 7.85
C SER A 73 -2.61 -1.66 7.35
N THR A 74 -2.98 -1.36 6.11
CA THR A 74 -4.15 -2.01 5.50
C THR A 74 -3.70 -3.35 4.94
N ALA A 75 -4.11 -4.44 5.60
CA ALA A 75 -3.75 -5.79 5.20
C ALA A 75 -4.73 -6.38 4.19
N GLY A 76 -4.24 -7.29 3.34
CA GLY A 76 -5.06 -8.11 2.43
C GLY A 76 -5.58 -7.37 1.19
N VAL A 77 -4.97 -6.25 0.81
CA VAL A 77 -5.36 -5.45 -0.36
C VAL A 77 -4.91 -6.11 -1.67
N SER A 78 -3.70 -6.69 -1.70
CA SER A 78 -3.24 -7.53 -2.81
C SER A 78 -3.46 -9.00 -2.48
N GLN A 79 -3.98 -9.76 -3.44
CA GLN A 79 -4.31 -11.18 -3.29
C GLN A 79 -3.87 -11.94 -4.54
N VAL A 80 -3.53 -13.21 -4.37
CA VAL A 80 -3.23 -14.10 -5.50
C VAL A 80 -4.51 -14.31 -6.30
N LEU A 81 -4.43 -14.07 -7.62
CA LEU A 81 -5.59 -14.18 -8.51
C LEU A 81 -6.14 -15.60 -8.53
N ASN A 82 -7.47 -15.72 -8.44
CA ASN A 82 -8.15 -16.99 -8.49
C ASN A 82 -8.36 -17.41 -9.96
N ARG A 83 -7.86 -18.59 -10.34
CA ARG A 83 -7.87 -19.11 -11.71
C ARG A 83 -8.59 -20.45 -11.86
N TYR A 84 -9.49 -20.82 -10.93
CA TYR A 84 -10.22 -22.09 -11.03
C TYR A 84 -11.16 -22.15 -12.24
N THR A 85 -11.86 -21.06 -12.54
CA THR A 85 -12.72 -20.93 -13.73
C THR A 85 -12.65 -19.50 -14.26
N PHE A 86 -13.01 -19.30 -15.53
CA PHE A 86 -13.09 -17.96 -16.11
C PHE A 86 -14.00 -17.02 -15.28
N SER A 87 -15.15 -17.52 -14.85
CA SER A 87 -16.09 -16.79 -13.98
C SER A 87 -15.45 -16.43 -12.63
N SER A 88 -14.67 -17.33 -12.04
CA SER A 88 -13.94 -17.07 -10.79
C SER A 88 -12.92 -15.94 -10.93
N THR A 89 -12.17 -15.92 -12.04
CA THR A 89 -11.22 -14.84 -12.35
C THR A 89 -11.92 -13.49 -12.48
N LEU A 90 -13.01 -13.41 -13.25
CA LEU A 90 -13.75 -12.18 -13.44
C LEU A 90 -14.38 -11.68 -12.13
N SER A 91 -14.97 -12.58 -11.35
CA SER A 91 -15.52 -12.28 -10.03
C SER A 91 -14.44 -11.71 -9.10
N HIS A 92 -13.25 -12.31 -9.08
CA HIS A 92 -12.16 -11.87 -8.22
C HIS A 92 -11.71 -10.44 -8.54
N LEU A 93 -11.56 -10.08 -9.82
CA LEU A 93 -11.15 -8.73 -10.24
C LEU A 93 -12.15 -7.62 -9.85
N ARG A 94 -13.41 -7.97 -9.56
CA ARG A 94 -14.47 -7.03 -9.20
C ARG A 94 -14.72 -6.93 -7.68
N ARG A 95 -13.97 -7.65 -6.86
CA ARG A 95 -14.14 -7.62 -5.40
C ARG A 95 -13.68 -6.30 -4.80
N THR A 96 -14.40 -5.87 -3.77
CA THR A 96 -14.01 -4.75 -2.91
C THR A 96 -14.05 -5.21 -1.45
N ASN A 97 -13.11 -4.75 -0.63
CA ASN A 97 -13.07 -5.12 0.79
C ASN A 97 -13.55 -3.95 1.67
N THR A 98 -14.27 -4.26 2.74
CA THR A 98 -14.61 -3.27 3.77
C THR A 98 -13.68 -3.48 4.96
N PRO A 99 -12.87 -2.48 5.36
CA PRO A 99 -11.95 -2.60 6.48
C PRO A 99 -12.73 -2.60 7.80
N ILE A 100 -13.24 -3.77 8.19
CA ILE A 100 -13.95 -4.00 9.45
C ILE A 100 -13.18 -5.06 10.23
N GLY A 101 -13.01 -4.85 11.54
CA GLY A 101 -12.40 -5.84 12.43
C GLY A 101 -13.16 -7.16 12.39
N ARG A 102 -12.43 -8.27 12.31
CA ARG A 102 -13.02 -9.62 12.19
C ARG A 102 -13.82 -10.03 13.44
N ASP A 103 -13.45 -9.48 14.59
CA ASP A 103 -13.97 -9.92 15.90
C ASP A 103 -15.25 -9.19 16.35
N GLY A 104 -15.72 -8.21 15.58
CA GLY A 104 -16.95 -7.48 15.88
C GLY A 104 -18.19 -8.13 15.26
N LYS A 105 -19.18 -8.52 16.10
CA LYS A 105 -20.57 -8.84 15.69
C LYS A 105 -21.35 -7.58 15.29
N ILE A 106 -20.75 -6.72 14.47
CA ILE A 106 -21.39 -5.49 14.00
C ILE A 106 -22.25 -5.85 12.77
N ALA A 107 -23.58 -5.85 12.96
CA ALA A 107 -24.53 -6.29 11.94
C ALA A 107 -24.77 -5.22 10.84
N LYS A 108 -24.90 -3.95 11.22
CA LYS A 108 -25.29 -2.85 10.30
C LYS A 108 -24.49 -2.77 8.98
N PRO A 109 -23.14 -2.87 8.96
CA PRO A 109 -22.40 -2.81 7.70
C PRO A 109 -22.46 -4.10 6.87
N ARG A 110 -22.96 -5.20 7.42
CA ARG A 110 -23.15 -6.50 6.74
C ARG A 110 -24.55 -6.65 6.16
N GLN A 111 -25.50 -5.82 6.58
CA GLN A 111 -26.85 -5.77 6.03
C GLN A 111 -26.87 -5.12 4.65
N LEU A 112 -27.71 -5.64 3.75
CA LEU A 112 -27.97 -5.01 2.46
C LEU A 112 -28.71 -3.68 2.69
N HIS A 113 -28.12 -2.59 2.24
CA HIS A 113 -28.72 -1.26 2.30
C HIS A 113 -29.34 -0.90 0.94
N ASN A 114 -30.45 -0.18 0.92
CA ASN A 114 -31.17 0.17 -0.32
C ASN A 114 -30.30 0.94 -1.33
N SER A 115 -29.29 1.68 -0.86
CA SER A 115 -28.33 2.38 -1.74
C SER A 115 -27.41 1.45 -2.56
N HIS A 116 -27.48 0.12 -2.39
CA HIS A 116 -26.78 -0.84 -3.25
C HIS A 116 -27.57 -1.17 -4.52
N TRP A 117 -28.81 -0.68 -4.65
CA TRP A 117 -29.59 -0.85 -5.87
C TRP A 117 -28.92 -0.10 -7.04
N GLY A 118 -28.56 -0.85 -8.09
CA GLY A 118 -27.75 -0.40 -9.23
C GLY A 118 -26.48 -1.23 -9.39
#